data_AF-A0A815ZPF8-F1
#
_entry.id   AF-A0A815ZPF8-F1
#
_cell.length_a   1.000
_cell.length_b   1.000
_cell.length_c   1.000
_cell.angle_alpha   90.00
_cell.angle_beta   90.00
_cell.angle_gamma   90.00
#
_symmetry.space_group_name_H-M   'P 1'
#
loop_
_entity.id
_entity.type
_entity.pdbx_description
1 polymer ?
#
loop_
_entity_poly.entity_id
_entity_poly.type
_entity_poly.pdbx_seq_one_letter_code
_entity_poly.pdbx_strand_id
1 'polypeptide(L)'
;MNAFNNIYVFSQITLYYIAAPLSMIVFGILTISNAKKQMTRIGPEVISGHGRRTESQLTRMLLLQGTVHLVLTVPFGIIYSMNAFDPSTITTHTQAIRYAMLMWQECDYFSSFFLYILSGSAYRKE
;
A
#
# COMPACT_ATOMS: atom_id res chain seq x y z
N MET A 1 -25.47 -18.52 -6.46
CA MET A 1 -24.03 -18.28 -6.66
C MET A 1 -23.34 -19.64 -6.62
N ASN A 2 -22.61 -20.05 -7.66
CA ASN A 2 -21.98 -21.38 -7.71
C ASN A 2 -20.83 -21.46 -6.69
N ALA A 3 -20.57 -22.64 -6.11
CA ALA A 3 -19.52 -22.85 -5.11
C ALA A 3 -18.14 -22.33 -5.57
N PHE A 4 -17.82 -22.52 -6.85
CA PHE A 4 -16.61 -21.99 -7.48
C PHE A 4 -16.50 -20.46 -7.42
N ASN A 5 -17.60 -19.74 -7.62
CA ASN A 5 -17.60 -18.27 -7.56
C ASN A 5 -17.34 -17.77 -6.14
N ASN A 6 -17.90 -18.44 -5.13
CA ASN A 6 -17.68 -18.08 -3.73
C ASN A 6 -16.23 -18.31 -3.32
N ILE A 7 -15.63 -19.44 -3.72
CA ILE A 7 -14.21 -19.73 -3.46
C ILE A 7 -13.32 -18.70 -4.15
N TYR A 8 -13.64 -18.33 -5.40
CA TYR A 8 -12.90 -17.33 -6.14
C TYR A 8 -12.94 -15.95 -5.46
N VAL A 9 -14.14 -15.46 -5.12
CA VAL A 9 -14.29 -14.16 -4.44
C VAL A 9 -13.62 -14.18 -3.06
N PHE A 10 -13.78 -15.26 -2.30
CA PHE A 10 -13.14 -15.42 -0.99
C PHE A 10 -11.60 -15.40 -1.09
N SER A 11 -11.03 -16.11 -2.06
CA SER A 11 -9.58 -16.13 -2.28
C SER A 11 -9.04 -14.78 -2.72
N GLN A 12 -9.76 -14.05 -3.58
CA GLN A 12 -9.41 -12.69 -3.97
C GLN A 12 -9.39 -11.74 -2.75
N ILE A 13 -10.44 -11.77 -1.93
CA ILE A 13 -10.53 -10.91 -0.75
C ILE A 13 -9.37 -11.21 0.21
N THR A 14 -9.12 -12.48 0.46
CA THR A 14 -8.07 -12.93 1.37
C THR A 14 -6.68 -12.51 0.88
N LEU A 15 -6.38 -12.72 -0.40
CA LEU A 15 -5.04 -12.41 -0.93
C LEU A 15 -4.81 -10.91 -1.11
N TYR A 16 -5.74 -10.20 -1.75
CA TYR A 16 -5.52 -8.82 -2.16
C TYR A 16 -5.89 -7.78 -1.11
N TYR A 17 -6.92 -8.03 -0.29
CA TYR A 17 -7.39 -7.03 0.69
C TYR A 17 -6.98 -7.34 2.14
N ILE A 18 -6.44 -8.53 2.41
CA ILE A 18 -5.97 -8.90 3.75
C ILE A 18 -4.47 -9.20 3.72
N ALA A 19 -4.05 -10.25 3.00
CA ALA A 19 -2.67 -10.72 3.05
C ALA A 19 -1.68 -9.68 2.50
N ALA A 20 -1.97 -9.08 1.34
CA ALA A 20 -1.10 -8.06 0.75
C ALA A 20 -0.93 -6.83 1.66
N PRO A 21 -2.00 -6.15 2.13
CA PRO A 21 -1.91 -5.06 3.10
C PRO A 21 -1.15 -5.42 4.38
N LEU A 22 -1.44 -6.58 4.98
CA LEU A 22 -0.76 -7.03 6.20
C LEU A 22 0.73 -7.25 5.95
N SER A 23 1.09 -7.87 4.82
CA SER A 23 2.49 -8.06 4.46
C SER A 23 3.21 -6.72 4.26
N MET A 24 2.57 -5.75 3.59
CA MET A 24 3.12 -4.40 3.42
C MET A 24 3.36 -3.70 4.77
N ILE A 25 2.43 -3.84 5.72
CA ILE A 25 2.61 -3.28 7.07
C ILE A 25 3.78 -3.95 7.79
N VAL A 26 3.85 -5.29 7.78
CA VAL A 26 4.93 -6.04 8.42
C VAL A 26 6.28 -5.68 7.80
N PHE A 27 6.41 -5.71 6.47
CA PHE A 27 7.63 -5.32 5.78
C PHE A 27 7.98 -3.85 5.98
N GLY A 28 6.98 -2.97 6.04
CA GLY A 28 7.17 -1.54 6.37
C GLY A 28 7.78 -1.36 7.76
N ILE A 29 7.23 -2.03 8.78
CA ILE A 29 7.74 -1.98 10.16
C ILE A 29 9.15 -2.58 10.26
N LEU A 30 9.39 -3.71 9.59
CA LEU A 30 10.71 -4.36 9.56
C LEU A 30 11.75 -3.46 8.89
N THR A 31 11.40 -2.80 7.78
CA THR A 31 12.27 -1.84 7.09
C THR A 31 12.63 -0.67 8.01
N ILE A 32 11.64 -0.07 8.70
CA ILE A 32 11.89 1.01 9.68
C ILE A 32 12.81 0.53 10.81
N SER A 33 12.53 -0.65 11.35
CA SER A 33 13.28 -1.22 12.47
C SER A 33 14.72 -1.52 12.09
N ASN A 34 14.93 -2.07 10.88
CA ASN A 34 16.26 -2.35 10.33
C ASN A 34 17.02 -1.05 10.04
N ALA A 35 16.38 -0.05 9.44
CA ALA A 35 17.00 1.26 9.20
C ALA A 35 17.45 1.91 10.52
N LYS A 36 16.59 1.90 11.55
CA LYS A 36 16.93 2.41 12.88
C LYS A 36 18.07 1.62 13.51
N LYS A 37 18.09 0.29 13.36
CA LYS A 37 19.15 -0.58 13.91
C LYS A 37 20.49 -0.36 13.19
N GLN A 38 20.51 -0.24 11.86
CA GLN A 38 21.71 0.11 11.09
C GLN A 38 22.28 1.47 11.52
N MET A 39 21.42 2.47 11.74
CA MET A 39 21.84 3.80 12.21
C MET A 39 22.55 3.79 13.58
N THR A 40 22.20 2.84 14.45
CA THR A 40 22.78 2.73 15.80
C THR A 40 23.98 1.78 15.87
N ARG A 41 24.04 0.74 15.02
CA ARG A 41 25.08 -0.31 15.10
C ARG A 41 26.32 -0.04 14.25
N ILE A 42 26.17 0.65 13.12
CA ILE A 42 27.27 0.94 12.22
C ILE A 42 27.67 2.38 12.52
N GLY A 43 28.78 2.56 13.25
CA GLY A 43 29.27 3.88 13.63
C GLY A 43 29.39 4.83 12.44
N PRO A 44 29.36 6.15 12.65
CA PRO A 44 29.34 7.17 11.60
C PRO A 44 30.50 7.12 10.60
N GLU A 45 31.53 6.28 10.81
CA GLU A 45 32.74 6.19 10.00
C GLU A 45 32.68 5.22 8.82
N VAL A 46 31.81 4.20 8.81
CA VAL A 46 31.85 3.12 7.79
C VAL A 46 30.87 3.33 6.62
N ILE A 47 29.79 4.07 6.84
CA ILE A 47 28.86 4.46 5.78
C ILE A 47 29.05 5.96 5.57
N SER A 48 29.66 6.34 4.44
CA SER A 48 29.72 7.73 4.00
C SER A 48 28.33 8.37 4.16
N GLY A 49 28.24 9.62 4.61
CA GLY A 49 26.96 10.28 4.90
C GLY A 49 25.93 10.22 3.75
N HIS A 50 26.41 9.98 2.51
CA HIS A 50 25.61 9.67 1.33
C HIS A 50 24.82 8.36 1.46
N GLY A 51 25.46 7.21 1.75
CA GLY A 51 24.78 5.90 1.79
C GLY A 51 23.68 5.83 2.85
N ARG A 52 23.91 6.42 4.04
CA ARG A 52 22.90 6.52 5.11
C ARG A 52 21.69 7.37 4.71
N ARG A 53 21.92 8.42 3.91
CA ARG A 53 20.88 9.34 3.47
C ARG A 53 20.02 8.69 2.39
N THR A 54 20.64 7.97 1.45
CA THR A 54 19.95 7.21 0.40
C THR A 54 19.08 6.08 0.96
N GLU A 55 19.58 5.28 1.93
CA GLU A 55 18.78 4.21 2.56
C GLU A 55 17.55 4.77 3.32
N SER A 56 17.74 5.88 4.05
CA SER A 56 16.66 6.55 4.77
C SER A 56 15.61 7.13 3.81
N GLN A 57 16.04 7.73 2.70
CA GLN A 57 15.16 8.24 1.65
C GLN A 57 14.39 7.11 0.97
N LEU A 58 15.04 6.01 0.62
CA LEU A 58 14.40 4.84 0.02
C LEU A 58 13.33 4.25 0.96
N THR A 59 13.65 4.14 2.25
CA THR A 59 12.70 3.68 3.27
C THR A 59 11.48 4.61 3.37
N ARG A 60 11.70 5.93 3.36
CA ARG A 60 10.61 6.91 3.36
C ARG A 60 9.74 6.81 2.11
N MET A 61 10.36 6.61 0.95
CA MET A 61 9.64 6.44 -0.31
C MET A 61 8.80 5.16 -0.31
N LEU A 62 9.35 4.05 0.18
CA LEU A 62 8.62 2.78 0.32
C LEU A 62 7.42 2.92 1.27
N LEU A 63 7.59 3.61 2.41
CA LEU A 63 6.51 3.85 3.36
C LEU A 63 5.43 4.76 2.79
N LEU A 64 5.82 5.82 2.09
CA LEU A 64 4.90 6.74 1.43
C LEU A 64 4.09 5.99 0.36
N GLN A 65 4.76 5.21 -0.49
CA GLN A 65 4.12 4.40 -1.51
C GLN A 65 3.17 3.36 -0.91
N GLY A 66 3.60 2.63 0.13
CA GLY A 66 2.74 1.68 0.84
C GLY A 66 1.53 2.35 1.50
N THR A 67 1.71 3.53 2.10
CA THR A 67 0.61 4.29 2.71
C THR A 67 -0.39 4.75 1.66
N VAL A 68 0.08 5.31 0.55
CA VAL A 68 -0.79 5.75 -0.55
C VAL A 68 -1.54 4.54 -1.15
N HIS A 69 -0.84 3.43 -1.39
CA HIS A 69 -1.45 2.20 -1.88
C HIS A 69 -2.59 1.73 -0.96
N LEU A 70 -2.37 1.69 0.35
CA LEU A 70 -3.40 1.30 1.32
C LEU A 70 -4.60 2.26 1.31
N VAL A 71 -4.37 3.58 1.27
CA VAL A 71 -5.45 4.57 1.22
C VAL A 71 -6.27 4.47 -0.07
N LEU A 72 -5.64 4.09 -1.18
CA LEU A 72 -6.32 3.95 -2.47
C LEU A 72 -7.07 2.61 -2.60
N THR A 73 -6.56 1.53 -2.02
CA THR A 73 -7.11 0.16 -2.22
C THR A 73 -8.06 -0.31 -1.13
N VAL A 74 -7.81 0.03 0.14
CA VAL A 74 -8.59 -0.49 1.29
C VAL A 74 -10.07 -0.09 1.24
N PRO A 75 -10.46 1.16 0.90
CA PRO A 75 -11.87 1.55 0.87
C PRO A 75 -12.70 0.70 -0.10
N PHE A 76 -12.17 0.40 -1.29
CA PHE A 76 -12.84 -0.49 -2.24
C PHE A 76 -12.93 -1.92 -1.70
N GLY A 77 -11.84 -2.44 -1.12
CA GLY A 77 -11.82 -3.79 -0.54
C GLY A 77 -12.89 -4.01 0.53
N ILE A 78 -13.14 -3.02 1.39
CA ILE A 78 -14.19 -3.07 2.42
C ILE A 78 -15.57 -3.18 1.76
N ILE A 79 -15.90 -2.29 0.84
CA ILE A 79 -17.23 -2.26 0.19
C ILE A 79 -17.46 -3.53 -0.64
N TYR A 80 -16.44 -3.96 -1.40
CA TYR A 80 -16.49 -5.18 -2.19
C TYR A 80 -16.75 -6.40 -1.31
N SER A 81 -16.05 -6.50 -0.17
CA SER A 81 -16.25 -7.60 0.77
C SER A 81 -17.64 -7.59 1.39
N MET A 82 -18.14 -6.42 1.80
CA MET A 82 -19.51 -6.28 2.32
C MET A 82 -20.55 -6.77 1.30
N ASN A 83 -20.44 -6.33 0.04
CA ASN A 83 -21.35 -6.75 -1.02
C ASN A 83 -21.20 -8.21 -1.43
N ALA A 84 -20.02 -8.80 -1.25
CA ALA A 84 -19.75 -10.20 -1.56
C ALA A 84 -20.34 -11.16 -0.53
N PHE A 85 -20.24 -10.83 0.76
CA PHE A 85 -20.69 -11.71 1.85
C PHE A 85 -22.15 -11.48 2.24
N ASP A 86 -22.65 -10.26 2.12
CA ASP A 86 -24.03 -9.93 2.42
C ASP A 86 -24.72 -9.31 1.20
N PRO A 87 -25.47 -10.12 0.43
CA PRO A 87 -26.22 -9.65 -0.74
C PRO A 87 -27.26 -8.57 -0.40
N SER A 88 -27.72 -8.47 0.85
CA SER A 88 -28.67 -7.43 1.26
C SER A 88 -28.06 -6.04 1.25
N THR A 89 -26.73 -5.94 1.28
CA THR A 89 -26.00 -4.67 1.17
C THR A 89 -25.91 -4.17 -0.27
N ILE A 90 -26.38 -4.93 -1.27
CA ILE A 90 -26.39 -4.55 -2.67
C ILE A 90 -27.61 -3.66 -2.93
N THR A 91 -27.39 -2.35 -2.84
CA THR A 91 -28.38 -1.29 -3.11
C THR A 91 -27.85 -0.36 -4.20
N THR A 92 -28.72 0.44 -4.81
CA THR A 92 -28.31 1.43 -5.81
C THR A 92 -27.24 2.40 -5.27
N HIS A 93 -27.38 2.82 -4.00
CA HIS A 93 -26.42 3.71 -3.35
C HIS A 93 -25.07 3.03 -3.10
N THR A 94 -25.08 1.81 -2.56
CA THR A 94 -23.82 1.08 -2.30
C THR A 94 -23.10 0.69 -3.58
N GLN A 95 -23.82 0.40 -4.66
CA GLN A 95 -23.22 0.20 -5.99
C GLN A 95 -22.57 1.48 -6.54
N ALA A 96 -23.23 2.63 -6.41
CA ALA A 96 -22.64 3.91 -6.80
C ALA A 96 -21.35 4.21 -6.02
N ILE A 97 -21.36 3.97 -4.70
CA ILE A 97 -20.15 4.13 -3.86
C ILE A 97 -19.08 3.12 -4.30
N ARG A 98 -19.43 1.87 -4.59
CA ARG A 98 -18.48 0.85 -5.07
C ARG A 98 -17.79 1.29 -6.35
N TYR A 99 -18.52 1.83 -7.33
CA TYR A 99 -17.92 2.35 -8.56
C TYR A 99 -17.04 3.57 -8.31
N ALA A 100 -17.45 4.48 -7.42
CA ALA A 100 -16.61 5.62 -7.03
C ALA A 100 -15.30 5.14 -6.37
N MET A 101 -15.37 4.16 -5.47
CA MET A 101 -14.18 3.58 -4.83
C MET A 101 -13.33 2.76 -5.79
N LEU A 102 -13.92 2.17 -6.83
CA LEU A 102 -13.16 1.52 -7.90
C LEU A 102 -12.33 2.56 -8.65
N MET A 103 -12.94 3.67 -9.08
CA MET A 103 -12.21 4.76 -9.75
C MET A 103 -11.13 5.36 -8.85
N TRP A 104 -11.39 5.43 -7.54
CA TRP A 104 -10.39 5.82 -6.54
C TRP A 104 -9.22 4.84 -6.46
N GLN A 105 -9.49 3.53 -6.48
CA GLN A 105 -8.46 2.50 -6.48
C GLN A 105 -7.59 2.56 -7.75
N GLU A 106 -8.18 2.81 -8.91
CA GLU A 106 -7.44 2.95 -10.18
C GLU A 106 -6.40 4.09 -10.12
N CYS A 107 -6.57 5.06 -9.20
CA CYS A 107 -5.55 6.09 -8.97
C CYS A 107 -4.21 5.55 -8.48
N ASP A 108 -4.19 4.33 -7.94
CA ASP A 108 -2.95 3.70 -7.49
C ASP A 108 -1.98 3.41 -8.64
N TYR A 109 -2.49 3.16 -9.86
CA TYR A 109 -1.63 2.89 -11.01
C TYR A 109 -0.71 4.05 -11.37
N PHE A 110 -1.17 5.29 -11.18
CA PHE A 110 -0.37 6.50 -11.43
C PHE A 110 0.22 7.11 -10.17
N SER A 111 -0.12 6.62 -8.98
CA SER A 111 0.41 7.12 -7.71
C SER A 111 1.95 7.07 -7.69
N SER A 112 2.54 5.97 -8.17
CA SER A 112 4.00 5.79 -8.22
C SER A 112 4.71 6.85 -9.07
N PHE A 113 4.09 7.28 -10.17
CA PHE A 113 4.64 8.34 -11.03
C PHE A 113 4.66 9.69 -10.30
N PHE A 114 3.56 10.07 -9.66
CA PHE A 114 3.49 11.32 -8.90
C PHE A 114 4.41 11.30 -7.68
N LEU A 115 4.47 10.17 -6.97
CA LEU A 115 5.37 9.99 -5.83
C LEU A 115 6.84 10.08 -6.26
N TYR A 116 7.20 9.51 -7.41
CA TYR A 116 8.53 9.63 -7.98
C TYR A 116 8.88 11.06 -8.37
N ILE A 117 7.96 11.83 -8.96
CA ILE A 117 8.21 13.24 -9.30
C ILE A 117 8.38 14.08 -8.02
N LEU A 118 7.50 13.89 -7.05
CA LEU A 118 7.54 14.60 -5.76
C LEU A 118 8.82 14.28 -5.00
N SER A 119 9.19 12.99 -4.90
CA SER A 119 10.44 12.56 -4.26
C SER A 119 11.66 12.95 -5.10
N GLY A 120 11.55 12.96 -6.42
CA GLY A 120 12.59 13.35 -7.38
C GLY A 120 13.09 14.78 -7.17
N SER A 121 12.23 15.70 -6.70
CA SER A 121 12.65 17.05 -6.29
C SER A 121 13.57 17.05 -5.06
N ALA A 122 13.46 16.04 -4.19
CA ALA A 122 14.37 15.82 -3.08
C ALA A 122 15.67 15.09 -3.53
N TYR A 123 15.60 14.25 -4.58
CA TYR A 123 16.75 13.58 -5.19
C TYR A 123 17.62 14.51 -6.07
N ARG A 124 17.05 15.56 -6.68
CA ARG A 124 17.78 16.51 -7.56
C ARG A 124 18.65 17.54 -6.84
N LYS A 125 18.59 17.61 -5.51
CA LYS A 125 19.40 18.53 -4.70
C LYS A 125 20.70 17.90 -4.17
N GLU A 126 20.98 16.66 -4.56
CA GLU A 126 22.27 15.99 -4.43
C GLU A 126 23.00 16.05 -5.78
#